data_AF-A0A267GK57-F1
#
_entry.id   AF-A0A267GK57-F1
#
_cell.length_a   1.000
_cell.length_b   1.000
_cell.length_c   1.000
_cell.angle_alpha   90.00
_cell.angle_beta   90.00
_cell.angle_gamma   90.00
#
_symmetry.space_group_name_H-M   'P 1'
#
loop_
_entity.id
_entity.type
_entity.pdbx_description
1 polymer ?
#
loop_
_entity_poly.entity_id
_entity_poly.type
_entity_poly.pdbx_seq_one_letter_code
_entity_poly.pdbx_strand_id
1 'polypeptide(L)'
;MASRKVLLPVDGSQHSDRALDWYNQHLRRPDDHVIFLMVAEPPPMLRSAGVPMEEATRAYGDSMSQAVKAGRELADRMQRRCTAIKLEVAGVRFLERLATNAGEAIVQVADEESIDLIIVGNRGLGTVRRTFLGSVSDFVLHHANRPVAVVPPAK
;
A
#
# COMPACT_ATOMS: atom_id res chain seq x y z
N MET A 1 9.42 -12.35 -22.69
CA MET A 1 9.43 -13.03 -21.36
C MET A 1 7.97 -13.25 -20.98
N ALA A 2 7.67 -14.09 -19.98
CA ALA A 2 6.30 -14.20 -19.49
C ALA A 2 5.94 -12.93 -18.71
N SER A 3 4.73 -12.41 -18.91
CA SER A 3 4.20 -11.26 -18.16
C SER A 3 4.20 -11.57 -16.67
N ARG A 4 4.50 -10.55 -15.87
CA ARG A 4 4.67 -10.66 -14.42
C ARG A 4 3.77 -9.65 -13.71
N LYS A 5 3.11 -10.06 -12.63
CA LYS A 5 2.34 -9.17 -11.75
C LYS A 5 3.20 -8.69 -10.58
N VAL A 6 3.34 -7.38 -10.45
CA VAL A 6 4.16 -6.74 -9.40
C VAL A 6 3.24 -5.99 -8.44
N LEU A 7 3.28 -6.35 -7.16
CA LEU A 7 2.52 -5.67 -6.11
C LEU A 7 3.39 -4.61 -5.43
N LEU A 8 2.90 -3.37 -5.41
CA LEU A 8 3.49 -2.25 -4.67
C LEU A 8 2.50 -1.73 -3.64
N PRO A 9 2.61 -2.15 -2.36
CA PRO A 9 1.85 -1.54 -1.30
C PRO A 9 2.22 -0.06 -1.12
N VAL A 10 1.21 0.81 -1.03
CA VAL A 10 1.36 2.26 -0.94
C VAL A 10 0.51 2.82 0.19
N ASP A 11 1.11 3.70 0.99
CA ASP A 11 0.48 4.35 2.15
C ASP A 11 0.58 5.89 2.09
N GLY A 12 1.15 6.43 1.01
CA GLY A 12 1.39 7.87 0.88
C GLY A 12 2.71 8.36 1.48
N SER A 13 3.52 7.47 2.07
CA SER A 13 4.83 7.82 2.58
C SER A 13 5.87 7.98 1.47
N GLN A 14 6.88 8.80 1.73
CA GLN A 14 8.07 8.93 0.85
C GLN A 14 8.79 7.59 0.63
N HIS A 15 8.65 6.64 1.55
CA HIS A 15 9.24 5.30 1.43
C HIS A 15 8.51 4.44 0.40
N SER A 16 7.17 4.48 0.38
CA SER A 16 6.38 3.86 -0.69
C SER A 16 6.67 4.52 -2.04
N ASP A 17 6.98 5.81 -2.04
CA ASP A 17 7.31 6.55 -3.25
C ASP A 17 8.64 6.14 -3.85
N ARG A 18 9.64 6.07 -2.98
CA ARG A 18 10.96 5.56 -3.31
C ARG A 18 10.91 4.12 -3.80
N ALA A 19 10.00 3.29 -3.29
CA ALA A 19 9.85 1.91 -3.75
C ALA A 19 9.42 1.85 -5.23
N LEU A 20 8.48 2.72 -5.64
CA LEU A 20 8.09 2.87 -7.05
C LEU A 20 9.26 3.36 -7.91
N ASP A 21 9.97 4.40 -7.47
CA ASP A 21 11.08 4.98 -8.23
C ASP A 21 12.21 3.95 -8.41
N TRP A 22 12.55 3.22 -7.34
CA TRP A 22 13.56 2.18 -7.37
C TRP A 22 13.15 1.05 -8.32
N TYR A 23 11.89 0.60 -8.26
CA TYR A 23 11.36 -0.40 -9.20
C TYR A 23 11.51 0.07 -10.64
N ASN A 24 11.07 1.29 -10.95
CA ASN A 24 11.14 1.86 -12.30
C ASN A 24 12.58 1.92 -12.85
N GLN A 25 13.54 2.27 -11.98
CA GLN A 25 14.94 2.43 -12.36
C GLN A 25 15.71 1.11 -12.50
N HIS A 26 15.36 0.07 -11.73
CA HIS A 26 16.23 -1.10 -11.57
C HIS A 26 15.60 -2.43 -11.99
N LEU A 27 14.28 -2.56 -11.93
CA LEU A 27 13.62 -3.87 -12.02
C LEU A 27 12.43 -3.94 -12.99
N ARG A 28 11.94 -2.78 -13.44
CA ARG A 28 10.80 -2.62 -14.35
C ARG A 28 11.04 -3.28 -15.69
N ARG A 29 10.06 -4.06 -16.13
CA ARG A 29 9.96 -4.63 -17.46
C ARG A 29 8.74 -4.07 -18.20
N PRO A 30 8.79 -3.91 -19.53
CA PRO A 30 7.63 -3.45 -20.30
C PRO A 30 6.41 -4.36 -20.21
N ASP A 31 6.59 -5.65 -19.92
CA ASP A 31 5.53 -6.67 -19.78
C ASP A 31 5.02 -6.85 -18.34
N ASP A 32 5.49 -6.03 -17.40
CA ASP A 32 4.99 -6.03 -16.02
C ASP A 32 3.56 -5.47 -15.95
N HIS A 33 2.72 -6.06 -15.11
CA HIS A 33 1.45 -5.51 -14.65
C HIS A 33 1.60 -5.05 -13.21
N VAL A 34 1.55 -3.74 -12.99
CA VAL A 34 1.74 -3.14 -11.66
C VAL A 34 0.40 -3.03 -10.94
N ILE A 35 0.35 -3.52 -9.71
CA ILE A 35 -0.80 -3.38 -8.82
C ILE A 35 -0.35 -2.55 -7.61
N PHE A 36 -0.88 -1.35 -7.49
CA PHE A 36 -0.78 -0.58 -6.26
C PHE A 36 -1.83 -1.05 -5.27
N LEU A 37 -1.42 -1.33 -4.04
CA LEU A 37 -2.33 -1.73 -2.97
C LEU A 37 -2.30 -0.71 -1.85
N MET A 38 -3.44 -0.08 -1.58
CA MET A 38 -3.67 0.64 -0.35
C MET A 38 -4.41 -0.28 0.63
N VAL A 39 -3.87 -0.42 1.83
CA VAL A 39 -4.63 -1.00 2.95
C VAL A 39 -5.20 0.14 3.78
N ALA A 40 -6.53 0.24 3.79
CA ALA A 40 -7.26 1.20 4.60
C ALA A 40 -7.69 0.53 5.91
N GLU A 41 -7.30 1.10 7.04
CA GLU A 41 -7.79 0.64 8.34
C GLU A 41 -9.21 1.18 8.56
N PRO A 42 -10.17 0.32 8.95
CA PRO A 42 -11.49 0.80 9.30
C PRO A 42 -11.39 1.74 10.50
N PRO A 43 -12.03 2.92 10.46
CA PRO A 43 -12.03 3.82 11.60
C PRO A 43 -12.63 3.12 12.81
N PRO A 44 -12.07 3.30 14.03
CA PRO A 44 -12.60 2.66 15.21
C PRO A 44 -14.03 3.14 15.46
N MET A 45 -14.96 2.21 15.70
CA MET A 45 -16.26 2.58 16.27
C MET A 45 -16.04 3.01 17.72
N LEU A 46 -15.96 4.32 17.94
CA LEU A 46 -15.94 4.91 19.28
C LEU A 46 -17.33 4.72 19.91
N ARG A 47 -17.49 3.62 20.66
CA ARG A 47 -18.62 3.42 21.56
C ARG A 47 -18.23 3.92 22.94
N SER A 48 -18.72 5.09 23.30
CA SER A 48 -18.50 5.70 24.61
C SER A 48 -19.81 5.78 25.38
N ALA A 49 -19.77 5.45 26.68
CA ALA A 49 -20.93 5.62 27.55
C ALA A 49 -21.37 7.09 27.56
N GLY A 50 -22.66 7.34 27.32
CA GLY A 50 -23.23 8.69 27.30
C GLY A 50 -23.27 9.38 25.93
N VAL A 51 -22.68 8.80 24.88
CA VAL A 51 -22.81 9.34 23.50
C VAL A 51 -24.07 8.75 22.84
N PRO A 52 -25.01 9.58 22.33
CA PRO A 52 -26.16 9.10 21.57
C PRO A 52 -25.75 8.28 20.34
N MET A 53 -26.48 7.19 20.06
CA MET A 53 -26.17 6.28 18.94
C MET A 53 -26.16 7.00 17.58
N GLU A 54 -27.04 7.98 17.37
CA GLU A 54 -27.10 8.76 16.13
C GLU A 54 -25.82 9.57 15.88
N GLU A 55 -25.26 10.17 16.93
CA GLU A 55 -24.03 10.95 16.86
C GLU A 55 -22.83 10.05 16.58
N ALA A 56 -22.74 8.91 17.27
CA ALA A 56 -21.70 7.91 17.01
C ALA A 56 -21.76 7.37 15.57
N THR A 57 -22.98 7.16 15.04
CA THR A 57 -23.19 6.69 13.66
C THR A 57 -22.76 7.74 12.63
N ARG A 58 -23.10 9.02 12.87
CA ARG A 58 -22.69 10.13 11.99
C ARG A 58 -21.17 10.28 11.97
N ALA A 59 -20.52 10.32 13.13
CA ALA A 59 -19.07 10.45 13.22
C ALA A 59 -18.32 9.30 12.54
N TYR A 60 -18.85 8.07 12.66
CA TYR A 60 -18.33 6.92 11.92
C TYR A 60 -18.51 7.07 10.40
N GLY A 61 -19.69 7.53 9.95
CA GLY A 61 -19.96 7.81 8.54
C GLY A 61 -19.03 8.87 7.94
N ASP A 62 -18.75 9.93 8.70
CA ASP A 62 -17.82 10.99 8.29
C ASP A 62 -16.39 10.45 8.18
N SER A 63 -15.96 9.67 9.18
CA SER A 63 -14.63 9.03 9.18
C SER A 63 -14.45 8.07 8.00
N MET A 64 -15.49 7.27 7.70
CA MET A 64 -15.50 6.38 6.55
C MET A 64 -15.43 7.16 5.23
N SER A 65 -16.19 8.24 5.10
CA SER A 65 -16.18 9.10 3.91
C SER A 65 -14.80 9.75 3.70
N GLN A 66 -14.12 10.15 4.77
CA GLN A 66 -12.76 10.66 4.71
C GLN A 66 -11.76 9.58 4.28
N ALA A 67 -11.87 8.35 4.77
CA ALA A 67 -11.02 7.23 4.36
C ALA A 67 -11.17 6.93 2.86
N VAL A 68 -12.40 6.83 2.35
CA VAL A 68 -12.68 6.63 0.91
C VAL A 68 -12.12 7.78 0.07
N LYS A 69 -12.25 9.03 0.55
CA LYS A 69 -11.68 10.19 -0.15
C LYS A 69 -10.15 10.11 -0.19
N ALA A 70 -9.50 9.79 0.92
CA ALA A 70 -8.05 9.65 1.00
C ALA A 70 -7.53 8.54 0.06
N GLY A 71 -8.26 7.42 -0.06
CA GLY A 71 -7.92 6.35 -1.00
C GLY A 71 -7.98 6.79 -2.46
N ARG A 72 -9.02 7.53 -2.85
CA ARG A 72 -9.12 8.12 -4.20
C ARG A 72 -8.00 9.11 -4.47
N GLU A 73 -7.71 10.00 -3.52
CA GLU A 73 -6.63 10.98 -3.67
C GLU A 73 -5.25 10.31 -3.78
N LEU A 74 -5.03 9.22 -3.04
CA LEU A 74 -3.84 8.38 -3.14
C LEU A 74 -3.74 7.74 -4.53
N ALA A 75 -4.81 7.13 -5.04
CA ALA A 75 -4.85 6.54 -6.38
C ALA A 75 -4.51 7.57 -7.47
N ASP A 76 -5.15 8.74 -7.43
CA ASP A 76 -4.91 9.84 -8.37
C ASP A 76 -3.45 10.33 -8.30
N ARG A 77 -2.89 10.42 -7.09
CA ARG A 77 -1.49 10.81 -6.91
C ARG A 77 -0.54 9.77 -7.48
N MET A 78 -0.81 8.48 -7.28
CA MET A 78 -0.01 7.40 -7.85
C MET A 78 -0.08 7.41 -9.38
N GLN A 79 -1.25 7.64 -9.96
CA GLN A 79 -1.41 7.79 -11.41
C GLN A 79 -0.58 8.96 -11.95
N ARG A 80 -0.68 10.14 -11.33
CA ARG A 80 0.13 11.31 -11.72
C ARG A 80 1.64 11.03 -11.63
N ARG A 81 2.07 10.28 -10.62
CA ARG A 81 3.47 9.92 -10.44
C ARG A 81 3.97 8.92 -11.47
N CYS A 82 3.16 7.92 -11.83
CA CYS A 82 3.47 7.03 -12.95
C CYS A 82 3.73 7.82 -14.24
N THR A 83 2.90 8.83 -14.53
CA THR A 83 3.13 9.74 -15.66
C THR A 83 4.43 10.55 -15.50
N ALA A 84 4.68 11.12 -14.32
CA ALA A 84 5.86 11.95 -14.06
C ALA A 84 7.18 11.18 -14.22
N ILE A 85 7.23 9.93 -13.77
CA ILE A 85 8.41 9.07 -13.90
C ILE A 85 8.48 8.31 -15.23
N LYS A 86 7.51 8.55 -16.14
CA LYS A 86 7.36 7.86 -17.43
C LYS A 86 7.38 6.35 -17.27
N LEU A 87 6.54 5.84 -16.36
CA LEU A 87 6.43 4.42 -16.10
C LEU A 87 5.88 3.70 -17.34
N GLU A 88 6.72 2.88 -17.97
CA GLU A 88 6.37 2.07 -19.15
C GLU A 88 6.21 0.61 -18.74
N VAL A 89 4.96 0.20 -18.53
CA VAL A 89 4.55 -1.15 -18.12
C VAL A 89 3.29 -1.54 -18.89
N ALA A 90 2.95 -2.83 -18.95
CA ALA A 90 1.80 -3.31 -19.71
C ALA A 90 0.45 -2.88 -19.12
N GLY A 91 0.42 -2.56 -17.82
CA GLY A 91 -0.79 -2.12 -17.15
C GLY A 91 -0.55 -1.69 -15.70
N VAL A 92 -1.43 -0.82 -15.22
CA VAL A 92 -1.46 -0.33 -13.84
C VAL A 92 -2.88 -0.50 -13.29
N ARG A 93 -3.00 -1.11 -12.11
CA ARG A 93 -4.24 -1.18 -11.33
C ARG A 93 -4.01 -0.59 -9.94
N PHE A 94 -5.06 0.00 -9.38
CA PHE A 94 -5.09 0.41 -7.98
C PHE A 94 -6.14 -0.42 -7.24
N LEU A 95 -5.75 -1.04 -6.14
CA LEU A 95 -6.60 -1.82 -5.26
C LEU A 95 -6.63 -1.18 -3.88
N GLU A 96 -7.83 -1.14 -3.30
CA GLU A 96 -8.06 -0.75 -1.92
C GLU A 96 -8.55 -1.96 -1.14
N ARG A 97 -7.96 -2.22 0.02
CA ARG A 97 -8.32 -3.33 0.92
C ARG A 97 -8.61 -2.77 2.30
N LEU A 98 -9.79 -3.05 2.82
CA LEU A 98 -10.10 -2.79 4.23
C LEU A 98 -9.54 -3.93 5.08
N ALA A 99 -8.63 -3.60 6.01
CA ALA A 99 -8.07 -4.55 6.97
C ALA A 99 -7.49 -3.84 8.19
N THR A 100 -7.44 -4.53 9.33
CA THR A 100 -6.82 -4.01 10.57
C THR A 100 -5.33 -4.33 10.67
N ASN A 101 -4.79 -5.15 9.77
CA ASN A 101 -3.36 -5.45 9.68
C ASN A 101 -2.90 -5.35 8.22
N ALA A 102 -2.09 -4.34 7.92
CA ALA A 102 -1.60 -4.11 6.57
C ALA A 102 -0.64 -5.20 6.06
N GLY A 103 0.22 -5.74 6.92
CA GLY A 103 1.17 -6.79 6.52
C GLY A 103 0.46 -8.06 6.07
N GLU A 104 -0.52 -8.51 6.86
CA GLU A 104 -1.34 -9.68 6.55
C GLU A 104 -2.16 -9.46 5.27
N ALA A 105 -2.81 -8.30 5.15
CA ALA A 105 -3.60 -7.95 3.98
C ALA A 105 -2.77 -7.93 2.69
N ILE A 106 -1.52 -7.46 2.74
CA ILE A 106 -0.60 -7.48 1.60
C ILE A 106 -0.30 -8.91 1.17
N VAL A 107 0.01 -9.81 2.11
CA VAL A 107 0.31 -11.22 1.82
C VAL A 107 -0.92 -11.91 1.22
N GLN A 108 -2.10 -11.68 1.80
CA GLN A 108 -3.35 -12.24 1.30
C GLN A 108 -3.66 -11.76 -0.12
N VAL A 109 -3.57 -10.46 -0.40
CA VAL A 109 -3.79 -9.92 -1.75
C VAL A 109 -2.74 -10.45 -2.72
N ALA A 110 -1.50 -10.66 -2.27
CA ALA A 110 -0.46 -11.24 -3.11
C ALA A 110 -0.83 -12.66 -3.60
N ASP A 111 -1.44 -13.47 -2.74
CA ASP A 111 -1.94 -14.79 -3.11
C ASP A 111 -3.20 -14.72 -4.00
N GLU A 112 -4.18 -13.89 -3.63
CA GLU A 112 -5.43 -13.69 -4.38
C GLU A 112 -5.20 -13.24 -5.83
N GLU A 113 -4.32 -12.24 -6.03
CA GLU A 113 -4.03 -11.69 -7.36
C GLU A 113 -2.94 -12.50 -8.11
N SER A 114 -2.43 -13.57 -7.49
CA SER A 114 -1.33 -14.39 -8.03
C SER A 114 -0.11 -13.53 -8.39
N ILE A 115 0.35 -12.74 -7.43
CA ILE A 115 1.49 -11.82 -7.58
C ILE A 115 2.80 -12.60 -7.70
N ASP A 116 3.69 -12.16 -8.58
CA ASP A 116 4.99 -12.79 -8.79
C ASP A 116 6.12 -12.12 -7.99
N LEU A 117 5.94 -10.84 -7.65
CA LEU A 117 6.91 -10.04 -6.91
C LEU A 117 6.21 -8.97 -6.07
N ILE A 118 6.58 -8.88 -4.79
CA ILE A 118 6.15 -7.80 -3.90
C ILE A 118 7.30 -6.81 -3.71
N ILE A 119 7.05 -5.52 -3.86
CA ILE A 119 8.03 -4.46 -3.62
C ILE A 119 7.48 -3.51 -2.56
N VAL A 120 8.17 -3.44 -1.42
CA VAL A 120 7.79 -2.59 -0.28
C VAL A 120 8.89 -1.57 0.01
N GLY A 121 8.50 -0.41 0.53
CA GLY A 121 9.45 0.48 1.20
C GLY A 121 9.98 -0.17 2.48
N ASN A 122 11.13 0.26 2.99
CA ASN A 122 11.64 -0.22 4.28
C ASN A 122 10.76 0.18 5.47
N ARG A 123 9.96 1.23 5.32
CA ARG A 123 9.05 1.81 6.31
C ARG A 123 7.82 2.39 5.63
N GLY A 124 6.84 2.75 6.45
CA GLY A 124 5.66 3.50 6.04
C GLY A 124 5.54 4.83 6.79
N LEU A 125 4.32 5.17 7.21
CA LEU A 125 4.01 6.38 7.98
C LEU A 125 4.49 6.38 9.46
N GLY A 126 4.98 5.25 9.98
CA GLY A 126 5.38 5.12 11.39
C GLY A 126 6.61 5.96 11.78
N THR A 127 6.64 6.45 13.03
CA THR A 127 7.64 7.41 13.54
C THR A 127 8.86 6.77 14.25
N VAL A 128 8.87 5.46 14.45
CA VAL A 128 9.88 4.77 15.27
C VAL A 128 11.23 4.74 14.56
N ARG A 129 12.15 5.66 14.90
CA ARG A 129 13.47 5.78 14.23
C ARG A 129 14.45 4.65 14.53
N ARG A 130 14.24 3.82 15.57
CA ARG A 130 15.25 2.84 16.05
C ARG A 130 15.21 1.44 15.40
N THR A 131 14.24 1.12 14.54
CA THR A 131 14.16 -0.21 13.90
C THR A 131 14.82 -0.21 12.51
N PHE A 132 15.39 -1.32 12.05
CA PHE A 132 15.93 -1.41 10.69
C PHE A 132 14.81 -1.46 9.63
N LEU A 133 13.71 -2.15 9.94
CA LEU A 133 12.49 -2.28 9.13
C LEU A 133 11.25 -1.74 9.87
N GLY A 134 10.25 -1.29 9.11
CA GLY A 134 8.90 -1.01 9.61
C GLY A 134 8.10 -2.29 9.78
N SER A 135 7.08 -2.26 10.64
CA SER A 135 6.27 -3.45 10.99
C SER A 135 5.65 -4.14 9.79
N VAL A 136 5.14 -3.38 8.83
CA VAL A 136 4.51 -3.93 7.61
C VAL A 136 5.55 -4.64 6.74
N SER A 137 6.68 -3.99 6.45
CA SER A 137 7.74 -4.55 5.61
C SER A 137 8.38 -5.78 6.25
N ASP A 138 8.58 -5.74 7.57
CA ASP A 138 9.06 -6.87 8.36
C ASP A 138 8.09 -8.06 8.30
N PHE A 139 6.79 -7.81 8.49
CA PHE A 139 5.77 -8.84 8.39
C PHE A 139 5.74 -9.48 7.01
N VAL A 140 5.67 -8.67 5.94
CA VAL A 140 5.62 -9.15 4.56
C VAL A 140 6.86 -9.98 4.22
N LEU A 141 8.05 -9.53 4.63
CA LEU A 141 9.30 -10.25 4.37
C LEU A 141 9.31 -11.66 4.96
N HIS A 142 8.71 -11.85 6.14
CA HIS A 142 8.71 -13.14 6.83
C HIS A 142 7.54 -14.07 6.45
N HIS A 143 6.44 -13.53 5.92
CA HIS A 143 5.20 -14.29 5.71
C HIS A 143 4.80 -14.44 4.24
N ALA A 144 5.35 -13.63 3.33
CA ALA A 144 5.03 -13.78 1.92
C ALA A 144 5.66 -15.05 1.33
N ASN A 145 4.86 -15.83 0.61
CA ASN A 145 5.35 -16.98 -0.18
C ASN A 145 5.88 -16.57 -1.57
N ARG A 146 6.07 -15.27 -1.81
CA ARG A 146 6.53 -14.67 -3.07
C ARG A 146 7.85 -13.94 -2.83
N PRO A 147 8.71 -13.77 -3.85
CA PRO A 147 9.85 -12.88 -3.76
C PRO A 147 9.45 -11.49 -3.25
N VAL A 148 10.21 -10.97 -2.27
CA VAL A 148 10.01 -9.64 -1.69
C VAL A 148 11.27 -8.80 -1.89
N ALA A 149 11.10 -7.61 -2.47
CA ALA A 149 12.13 -6.58 -2.52
C ALA A 149 11.80 -5.49 -1.49
N VAL A 150 12.72 -5.28 -0.54
CA VAL A 150 12.60 -4.21 0.46
C VAL A 150 13.52 -3.06 0.09
N VAL A 151 12.95 -1.91 -0.24
CA VAL A 151 13.70 -0.74 -0.71
C VAL A 151 14.20 0.10 0.47
N PRO A 152 15.52 0.26 0.65
CA PRO A 152 16.11 0.98 1.79
C PRO A 152 15.77 2.48 1.74
N PRO A 153 15.91 3.21 2.88
CA PRO A 153 15.62 4.64 2.90
C PRO A 153 16.62 5.42 2.01
N ALA A 154 16.30 6.67 1.70
CA ALA A 154 17.28 7.56 1.08
C ALA A 154 18.45 7.78 2.05
N LYS A 155 19.67 7.86 1.51
CA LYS A 155 20.86 8.27 2.27
C LYS A 155 20.84 9.77 2.48
#